data_AF-A0A956KJ14-F1
#
_entry.id   AF-A0A956KJ14-F1
#
_cell.length_a   1.000
_cell.length_b   1.000
_cell.length_c   1.000
_cell.angle_alpha   90.00
_cell.angle_beta   90.00
_cell.angle_gamma   90.00
#
_symmetry.space_group_name_H-M   'P 1'
#
loop_
_entity.id
_entity.type
_entity.pdbx_description
1 polymer ?
#
loop_
_entity_poly.entity_id
_entity_poly.type
_entity_poly.pdbx_seq_one_letter_code
_entity_poly.pdbx_strand_id
1 'polypeptide(L)'
;RAAGAAGCVIELHCYAVPETLADGAVDEAGQQVVREAFLRELRHFFPMLADAPVVHDEFYLRRDFPAFHVGMHATRPSWDTELANVFLAGDWVSLPLPAMLMEAAYSAGLLAANAIFRREQLREEQVYSVPPRGFMADMRRRKL
;
A
#
# COMPACT_ATOMS: atom_id res chain seq x y z
N ARG A 1 -8.05 -6.97 -41.30
CA ARG A 1 -8.15 -5.91 -40.27
C ARG A 1 -6.76 -5.69 -39.71
N ALA A 2 -6.22 -4.48 -39.77
CA ALA A 2 -4.87 -4.20 -39.28
C ALA A 2 -4.81 -4.34 -37.75
N ALA A 3 -3.82 -5.06 -37.24
CA ALA A 3 -3.52 -5.13 -35.81
C ALA A 3 -3.09 -3.72 -35.36
N GLY A 4 -3.94 -3.03 -34.61
CA GLY A 4 -3.74 -1.62 -34.22
C GLY A 4 -5.02 -0.79 -34.10
N ALA A 5 -6.18 -1.32 -34.53
CA ALA A 5 -7.48 -0.65 -34.39
C ALA A 5 -8.22 -1.01 -33.08
N ALA A 6 -7.61 -1.82 -32.20
CA ALA A 6 -8.14 -2.09 -30.87
C ALA A 6 -7.48 -1.08 -29.94
N GLY A 7 -8.24 -0.10 -29.46
CA GLY A 7 -7.75 0.81 -28.42
C GLY A 7 -7.23 0.05 -27.19
N CYS A 8 -6.72 0.77 -26.21
CA CYS A 8 -6.23 0.18 -24.97
C CYS A 8 -6.96 0.77 -23.76
N VAL A 9 -6.96 0.00 -22.68
CA VAL A 9 -7.32 0.49 -21.34
C VAL A 9 -6.02 0.69 -20.60
N ILE A 10 -5.83 1.87 -20.03
CA ILE A 10 -4.62 2.25 -19.29
C ILE A 10 -5.06 2.64 -17.89
N GLU A 11 -4.38 2.05 -16.90
CA GLU A 11 -4.56 2.36 -15.50
C GLU A 11 -3.29 2.99 -14.96
N LEU A 12 -3.40 4.15 -14.31
CA LEU A 12 -2.27 4.89 -13.77
C LEU A 12 -2.44 5.03 -12.26
N HIS A 13 -1.38 4.71 -11.51
CA HIS A 13 -1.37 4.74 -10.05
C HIS A 13 -0.21 5.58 -9.52
N CYS A 14 -0.47 6.38 -8.50
CA CYS A 14 0.56 7.11 -7.77
C CYS A 14 0.28 7.03 -6.27
N TYR A 15 1.27 6.54 -5.52
CA TYR A 15 1.20 6.42 -4.05
C TYR A 15 2.02 7.49 -3.33
N ALA A 16 2.63 8.42 -4.07
CA ALA A 16 3.50 9.48 -3.56
C ALA A 16 2.97 10.87 -3.94
N VAL A 17 1.65 11.06 -3.82
CA VAL A 17 1.03 12.37 -4.03
C VAL A 17 1.46 13.31 -2.90
N PRO A 18 1.97 14.53 -3.19
CA PRO A 18 2.31 15.50 -2.15
C PRO A 18 1.10 15.79 -1.26
N GLU A 19 1.31 15.95 0.05
CA GLU A 19 0.23 16.25 1.01
C GLU A 19 -0.58 17.50 0.63
N THR A 20 0.05 18.49 -0.02
CA THR A 20 -0.62 19.71 -0.52
C THR A 20 -1.57 19.46 -1.69
N LEU A 21 -1.51 18.28 -2.29
CA LEU A 21 -2.34 17.83 -3.42
C LEU A 21 -3.15 16.57 -3.07
N ALA A 22 -3.16 16.16 -1.80
CA ALA A 22 -3.86 14.95 -1.36
C ALA A 22 -5.37 15.17 -1.30
N ASP A 23 -6.11 14.07 -1.20
CA ASP A 23 -7.55 14.08 -0.96
C ASP A 23 -7.92 14.94 0.27
N GLY A 24 -8.95 15.76 0.12
CA GLY A 24 -9.39 16.76 1.09
C GLY A 24 -8.50 18.01 1.20
N ALA A 25 -7.30 18.04 0.61
CA ALA A 25 -6.42 19.21 0.60
C ALA A 25 -6.65 20.14 -0.60
N VAL A 26 -7.29 19.64 -1.65
CA VAL A 26 -7.56 20.38 -2.89
C VAL A 26 -9.02 20.29 -3.31
N ASP A 27 -9.48 21.32 -4.00
CA ASP A 27 -10.75 21.33 -4.71
C ASP A 27 -10.62 20.64 -6.09
N GLU A 28 -11.68 20.72 -6.89
CA GLU A 28 -11.72 20.15 -8.23
C GLU A 28 -10.59 20.66 -9.15
N ALA A 29 -10.21 21.95 -9.02
CA ALA A 29 -9.14 22.52 -9.82
C ALA A 29 -7.78 21.90 -9.45
N GLY A 30 -7.52 21.67 -8.16
CA GLY A 30 -6.30 20.97 -7.74
C GLY A 30 -6.30 19.48 -8.12
N GLN A 31 -7.46 18.81 -8.12
CA GLN A 31 -7.58 17.45 -8.65
C GLN A 31 -7.23 17.39 -10.15
N GLN A 32 -7.64 18.40 -10.94
CA GLN A 32 -7.28 18.49 -12.35
C GLN A 32 -5.76 18.60 -12.54
N VAL A 33 -5.03 19.30 -11.65
CA VAL A 33 -3.57 19.38 -11.71
C VAL A 33 -2.92 17.99 -11.58
N VAL A 34 -3.43 17.14 -10.67
CA VAL A 34 -2.94 15.77 -10.48
C VAL A 34 -3.25 14.92 -11.72
N ARG A 35 -4.47 15.03 -12.26
CA ARG A 35 -4.88 14.32 -13.48
C ARG A 35 -4.00 14.69 -14.68
N GLU A 36 -3.75 15.97 -14.91
CA GLU A 36 -2.88 16.43 -15.99
C GLU A 36 -1.43 15.96 -15.81
N ALA A 37 -0.97 15.83 -14.56
CA ALA A 37 0.34 15.24 -14.30
C ALA A 37 0.43 13.79 -14.76
N PHE A 38 -0.58 12.96 -14.46
CA PHE A 38 -0.65 11.59 -14.97
C PHE A 38 -0.66 11.51 -16.49
N LEU A 39 -1.48 12.31 -17.17
CA LEU A 39 -1.55 12.32 -18.62
C LEU A 39 -0.26 12.81 -19.27
N ARG A 40 0.41 13.81 -18.67
CA ARG A 40 1.71 14.29 -19.13
C ARG A 40 2.78 13.20 -19.03
N GLU A 41 2.88 12.51 -17.90
CA GLU A 41 3.83 11.40 -17.72
C GLU A 41 3.53 10.24 -18.67
N LEU A 42 2.25 9.88 -18.84
CA LEU A 42 1.84 8.87 -19.81
C LEU A 42 2.33 9.24 -21.22
N ARG A 43 2.03 10.45 -21.69
CA ARG A 43 2.46 10.91 -23.02
C ARG A 43 3.97 11.05 -23.15
N HIS A 44 4.68 11.33 -22.06
CA HIS A 44 6.15 11.36 -22.04
C HIS A 44 6.74 9.96 -22.30
N PHE A 45 6.28 8.93 -21.58
CA PHE A 45 6.74 7.55 -21.77
C PHE A 45 6.18 6.90 -23.03
N PHE A 46 5.00 7.34 -23.45
CA PHE A 46 4.22 6.76 -24.54
C PHE A 46 3.81 7.84 -25.56
N PRO A 47 4.75 8.38 -26.36
CA PRO A 47 4.47 9.50 -27.27
C PRO A 47 3.42 9.21 -28.33
N MET A 48 3.26 7.97 -28.79
CA MET A 48 2.21 7.64 -29.76
C MET A 48 0.77 7.74 -29.20
N LEU A 49 0.63 7.98 -27.88
CA LEU A 49 -0.66 8.27 -27.25
C LEU A 49 -0.95 9.78 -27.14
N ALA A 50 -0.05 10.66 -27.61
CA ALA A 50 -0.21 12.11 -27.48
C ALA A 50 -1.54 12.61 -28.07
N ASP A 51 -1.87 12.13 -29.27
CA ASP A 51 -3.09 12.47 -30.02
C ASP A 51 -4.19 11.39 -29.91
N ALA A 52 -4.00 10.39 -29.04
CA ALA A 52 -4.98 9.34 -28.87
C ALA A 52 -6.22 9.89 -28.12
N PRO A 53 -7.45 9.72 -28.67
CA PRO A 53 -8.64 10.21 -28.01
C PRO A 53 -8.94 9.38 -26.76
N VAL A 54 -9.21 10.06 -25.64
CA VAL A 54 -9.74 9.44 -24.42
C VAL A 54 -11.23 9.27 -24.60
N VAL A 55 -11.68 8.02 -24.74
CA VAL A 55 -13.12 7.69 -24.93
C VAL A 55 -13.87 7.70 -23.60
N HIS A 56 -13.20 7.32 -22.51
CA HIS A 56 -13.72 7.28 -21.17
C HIS A 56 -12.56 7.40 -20.18
N ASP A 57 -12.80 8.07 -19.07
CA ASP A 57 -11.87 8.17 -17.96
C ASP A 57 -12.62 8.09 -16.63
N GLU A 58 -11.93 7.55 -15.64
CA GLU A 58 -12.33 7.53 -14.25
C GLU A 58 -11.12 7.96 -13.42
N PHE A 59 -11.32 8.86 -12.46
CA PHE A 59 -10.24 9.42 -11.66
C PHE A 59 -10.58 9.33 -10.18
N TYR A 60 -9.63 8.82 -9.42
CA TYR A 60 -9.72 8.72 -7.97
C TYR A 60 -8.50 9.37 -7.35
N LEU A 61 -8.73 10.37 -6.50
CA LEU A 61 -7.76 10.89 -5.55
C LEU A 61 -8.32 10.60 -4.17
N ARG A 62 -7.76 9.62 -3.46
CA ARG A 62 -8.25 9.20 -2.14
C ARG A 62 -7.13 9.09 -1.13
N ARG A 63 -7.44 9.43 0.11
CA ARG A 63 -6.57 9.23 1.30
C ARG A 63 -7.15 8.12 2.18
N ASP A 64 -7.35 6.96 1.59
CA ASP A 64 -7.94 5.77 2.22
C ASP A 64 -6.92 4.62 2.39
N PHE A 65 -5.64 4.92 2.19
CA PHE A 65 -4.55 3.94 2.22
C PHE A 65 -3.44 4.36 3.20
N PRO A 66 -3.01 3.50 4.15
CA PRO A 66 -1.97 3.87 5.09
C PRO A 66 -0.57 3.87 4.43
N ALA A 67 0.12 5.00 4.52
CA ALA A 67 1.53 5.11 4.14
C ALA A 67 2.42 5.06 5.38
N PHE A 68 3.45 4.20 5.37
CA PHE A 68 4.41 4.09 6.47
C PHE A 68 5.78 4.63 6.06
N HIS A 69 6.10 5.82 6.54
CA HIS A 69 7.44 6.39 6.44
C HIS A 69 8.42 5.71 7.40
N VAL A 70 9.71 5.92 7.16
CA VAL A 70 10.79 5.42 8.02
C VAL A 70 10.56 5.86 9.47
N GLY A 71 10.65 4.91 10.40
CA GLY A 71 10.48 5.15 11.83
C GLY A 71 9.04 5.04 12.35
N MET A 72 8.02 5.10 11.49
CA MET A 72 6.61 5.02 11.91
C MET A 72 6.25 3.69 12.58
N HIS A 73 7.01 2.62 12.31
CA HIS A 73 6.82 1.33 12.98
C HIS A 73 6.81 1.45 14.51
N ALA A 74 7.60 2.37 15.08
CA ALA A 74 7.73 2.51 16.53
C ALA A 74 6.45 3.04 17.21
N THR A 75 5.57 3.72 16.46
CA THR A 75 4.35 4.33 16.99
C THR A 75 3.07 3.64 16.52
N ARG A 76 3.17 2.67 15.60
CA ARG A 76 2.02 1.86 15.20
C ARG A 76 1.60 0.94 16.35
N PRO A 77 0.30 0.82 16.65
CA PRO A 77 -0.15 -0.06 17.71
C PRO A 77 -0.03 -1.53 17.33
N SER A 78 0.09 -2.38 18.35
CA SER A 78 0.16 -3.84 18.23
C SER A 78 -1.23 -4.46 18.04
N TRP A 79 -1.28 -5.66 17.46
CA TRP A 79 -2.51 -6.45 17.34
C TRP A 79 -3.03 -6.92 18.73
N ASP A 80 -2.11 -7.19 19.66
CA ASP A 80 -2.39 -7.53 21.06
C ASP A 80 -2.16 -6.29 21.91
N THR A 81 -3.25 -5.70 22.41
CA THR A 81 -3.24 -4.46 23.18
C THR A 81 -3.21 -4.73 24.68
N GLU A 82 -2.81 -3.72 25.46
CA GLU A 82 -2.86 -3.78 26.93
C GLU A 82 -4.30 -3.77 27.50
N LEU A 83 -5.28 -3.42 26.67
CA LEU A 83 -6.68 -3.34 27.08
C LEU A 83 -7.31 -4.74 27.09
N ALA A 84 -8.00 -5.07 28.19
CA ALA A 84 -8.70 -6.33 28.32
C ALA A 84 -9.74 -6.50 27.20
N ASN A 85 -9.67 -7.63 26.50
CA ASN A 85 -10.57 -8.02 25.41
C ASN A 85 -10.68 -7.02 24.23
N VAL A 86 -9.65 -6.20 24.01
CA VAL A 86 -9.54 -5.34 22.83
C VAL A 86 -8.32 -5.75 22.02
N PHE A 87 -8.55 -6.08 20.75
CA PHE A 87 -7.52 -6.50 19.80
C PHE A 87 -7.66 -5.67 18.53
N LEU A 88 -6.55 -5.45 17.83
CA LEU A 88 -6.52 -4.64 16.62
C LEU A 88 -6.20 -5.49 15.40
N ALA A 89 -6.88 -5.19 14.29
CA ALA A 89 -6.65 -5.77 12.99
C ALA A 89 -6.71 -4.69 11.90
N GLY A 90 -6.09 -4.97 10.76
CA GLY A 90 -5.94 -4.03 9.66
C GLY A 90 -4.47 -3.85 9.27
N ASP A 91 -4.26 -3.31 8.08
CA ASP A 91 -2.94 -3.06 7.48
C ASP A 91 -2.13 -1.95 8.17
N TRP A 92 -2.81 -1.10 8.95
CA TRP A 92 -2.25 -0.06 9.82
C TRP A 92 -1.64 -0.58 11.14
N VAL A 93 -1.92 -1.84 11.49
CA VAL A 93 -1.41 -2.48 12.71
C VAL A 93 0.05 -2.88 12.54
N SER A 94 0.85 -2.72 13.59
CA SER A 94 2.23 -3.15 13.61
C SER A 94 2.32 -4.67 13.65
N LEU A 95 3.18 -5.27 12.82
CA LEU A 95 3.31 -6.72 12.68
C LEU A 95 4.73 -7.18 13.02
N PRO A 96 4.89 -8.40 13.58
CA PRO A 96 6.21 -8.97 13.86
C PRO A 96 6.87 -9.58 12.61
N LEU A 97 6.24 -9.41 11.44
CA LEU A 97 6.61 -10.00 10.16
C LEU A 97 6.54 -8.93 9.05
N PRO A 98 7.34 -9.08 7.99
CA PRO A 98 7.28 -8.18 6.85
C PRO A 98 6.03 -8.47 6.00
N ALA A 99 4.97 -7.69 6.21
CA ALA A 99 3.76 -7.69 5.38
C ALA A 99 3.25 -6.27 5.17
N MET A 100 2.53 -6.06 4.05
CA MET A 100 1.88 -4.79 3.69
C MET A 100 0.52 -5.07 3.03
N LEU A 101 -0.32 -4.04 2.85
CA LEU A 101 -1.58 -4.14 2.11
C LEU A 101 -2.50 -5.24 2.68
N MET A 102 -3.18 -5.96 1.79
CA MET A 102 -4.09 -7.06 2.10
C MET A 102 -3.42 -8.15 2.95
N GLU A 103 -2.14 -8.44 2.72
CA GLU A 103 -1.40 -9.42 3.51
C GLU A 103 -1.24 -8.96 4.96
N ALA A 104 -0.96 -7.68 5.18
CA ALA A 104 -0.88 -7.11 6.52
C ALA A 104 -2.24 -7.12 7.22
N ALA A 105 -3.31 -6.72 6.52
CA ALA A 105 -4.66 -6.75 7.08
C ALA A 105 -5.08 -8.17 7.51
N TYR A 106 -4.84 -9.17 6.66
CA TYR A 106 -5.10 -10.57 6.96
C TYR A 106 -4.25 -11.07 8.13
N SER A 107 -2.94 -10.82 8.09
CA SER A 107 -2.00 -11.29 9.11
C SER A 107 -2.28 -10.67 10.47
N ALA A 108 -2.63 -9.38 10.52
CA ALA A 108 -3.05 -8.70 11.75
C ALA A 108 -4.31 -9.35 12.33
N GLY A 109 -5.30 -9.65 11.49
CA GLY A 109 -6.52 -10.34 11.91
C GLY A 109 -6.25 -11.75 12.46
N LEU A 110 -5.38 -12.52 11.79
CA LEU A 110 -4.99 -13.86 12.23
C LEU A 110 -4.23 -13.81 13.57
N LEU A 111 -3.32 -12.85 13.73
CA LEU A 111 -2.59 -12.65 14.99
C LEU A 111 -3.51 -12.20 16.13
N ALA A 112 -4.46 -11.31 15.85
CA ALA A 112 -5.49 -10.90 16.81
C ALA A 112 -6.37 -12.08 17.23
N ALA A 113 -6.79 -12.93 16.28
CA ALA A 113 -7.54 -14.16 16.56
C ALA A 113 -6.73 -15.14 17.42
N ASN A 114 -5.44 -15.33 17.13
CA ASN A 114 -4.55 -16.16 17.94
C ASN A 114 -4.38 -15.63 19.37
N ALA A 115 -4.36 -14.31 19.56
CA ALA A 115 -4.32 -13.72 20.90
C ALA A 115 -5.60 -14.04 21.69
N ILE A 116 -6.77 -14.04 21.04
CA ILE A 116 -8.04 -14.51 21.63
C ILE A 116 -7.94 -16.01 21.96
N PHE A 117 -7.54 -16.85 21.01
CA PHE A 117 -7.41 -18.30 21.22
C PHE A 117 -6.49 -18.63 22.39
N ARG A 118 -5.37 -17.92 22.54
CA ARG A 118 -4.47 -18.12 23.67
C ARG A 118 -5.13 -17.82 25.02
N ARG A 119 -5.93 -16.76 25.11
CA ARG A 119 -6.68 -16.40 26.33
C ARG A 119 -7.76 -17.42 26.65
N GLU A 120 -8.40 -17.97 25.63
CA GLU A 120 -9.44 -19.01 25.73
C GLU A 120 -8.89 -20.44 25.79
N GLN A 121 -7.57 -20.62 25.85
CA GLN A 121 -6.90 -21.93 25.88
C GLN A 121 -7.23 -22.83 24.66
N LEU A 122 -7.47 -22.21 23.51
CA LEU A 122 -7.72 -22.85 22.21
C LEU A 122 -6.44 -22.99 21.39
N ARG A 123 -6.47 -23.86 20.37
CA ARG A 123 -5.36 -24.03 19.41
C ARG A 123 -5.19 -22.78 18.55
N GLU A 124 -3.97 -22.22 18.54
CA GLU A 124 -3.57 -21.13 17.64
C GLU A 124 -3.34 -21.64 16.20
N GLU A 125 -3.54 -20.77 15.21
CA GLU A 125 -3.22 -21.04 13.81
C GLU A 125 -1.83 -20.54 13.44
N GLN A 126 -1.13 -21.30 12.59
CA GLN A 126 0.23 -20.95 12.18
C GLN A 126 0.22 -19.73 11.24
N VAL A 127 1.11 -18.77 11.52
CA VAL A 127 1.39 -17.64 10.62
C VAL A 127 2.69 -17.92 9.89
N TYR A 128 2.64 -17.96 8.56
CA TYR A 128 3.81 -18.16 7.71
C TYR A 128 4.42 -16.82 7.34
N SER A 129 5.75 -16.73 7.39
CA SER A 129 6.51 -15.54 7.00
C SER A 129 7.90 -15.91 6.52
N VAL A 130 8.49 -15.04 5.72
CA VAL A 130 9.93 -15.07 5.44
C VAL A 130 10.75 -14.64 6.66
N PRO A 131 12.02 -15.06 6.78
CA PRO A 131 12.91 -14.58 7.84
C PRO A 131 13.13 -13.06 7.72
N PRO A 132 13.07 -12.30 8.82
CA PRO A 132 13.27 -10.85 8.80
C PRO A 132 14.74 -10.44 8.55
N ARG A 133 15.68 -11.37 8.70
CA ARG A 133 17.10 -11.16 8.38
C ARG A 133 17.49 -12.06 7.21
N GLY A 134 17.96 -11.44 6.13
CA GLY A 134 18.52 -12.18 5.00
C GLY A 134 19.81 -12.89 5.36
N PHE A 135 20.15 -13.93 4.60
CA PHE A 135 21.36 -14.74 4.81
C PHE A 135 22.66 -13.92 4.90
N MET A 136 22.73 -12.80 4.18
CA MET A 136 23.90 -11.92 4.13
C MET A 136 23.91 -10.80 5.17
N ALA A 137 22.90 -10.71 6.05
CA ALA A 137 22.70 -9.55 6.93
C ALA A 137 23.88 -9.28 7.88
N ASP A 138 24.62 -10.32 8.28
CA ASP A 138 25.75 -10.23 9.21
C ASP A 138 27.11 -10.42 8.51
N MET A 139 27.14 -10.46 7.16
CA MET A 139 28.40 -10.56 6.44
C MET A 139 29.18 -9.24 6.53
N ARG A 140 30.41 -9.32 7.02
CA ARG A 140 31.31 -8.15 7.11
C ARG A 140 31.53 -7.59 5.70
N ARG A 141 31.17 -6.31 5.49
CA ARG A 141 31.57 -5.60 4.27
C ARG A 141 33.09 -5.53 4.23
N ARG A 142 33.71 -6.03 3.16
CA ARG A 142 35.13 -5.74 2.91
C ARG A 142 35.24 -4.24 2.64
N LYS A 143 36.13 -3.54 3.36
CA LYS A 143 36.48 -2.16 3.02
C LYS A 143 37.11 -2.18 1.62
N LEU A 144 36.52 -1.41 0.69
CA LEU A 144 37.14 -1.05 -0.58
C LEU A 144 38.23 0.00 -0.33
#